data_AF-A0A7J4HTQ6-F1
#
_entry.id   AF-A0A7J4HTQ6-F1
#
_cell.length_a   1.000
_cell.length_b   1.000
_cell.length_c   1.000
_cell.angle_alpha   90.00
_cell.angle_beta   90.00
_cell.angle_gamma   90.00
#
_symmetry.space_group_name_H-M   'P 1'
#
loop_
_entity.id
_entity.type
_entity.pdbx_description
1 polymer ?
#
loop_
_entity_poly.entity_id
_entity_poly.type
_entity_poly.pdbx_seq_one_letter_code
_entity_poly.pdbx_strand_id
1 'polypeptide(L)'
;MDKNSVKVNCDFCEKQIECPKDMLEKSKKHMCHECFLEKAENGSDVELKDVHVDFPTENLIEQTANNMVNEMIEEVFPALWNEDKTKLKEMSKKDLAYEMFGAGAYLALSSFMKLQHEEGMKDDKEAKKGLKL
;
A
#
# COMPACT_ATOMS: atom_id res chain seq x y z
N MET A 1 16.92 2.92 10.70
CA MET A 1 16.81 2.84 12.18
C MET A 1 16.62 4.25 12.70
N ASP A 2 15.36 4.64 12.87
CA ASP A 2 15.03 5.92 13.47
C ASP A 2 15.47 5.93 14.92
N LYS A 3 16.24 6.95 15.32
CA LYS A 3 16.83 7.05 16.66
C LYS A 3 15.81 7.23 17.79
N ASN A 4 14.51 7.11 17.51
CA ASN A 4 13.39 7.44 18.39
C ASN A 4 12.29 6.36 18.45
N SER A 5 12.57 5.09 18.12
CA SER A 5 11.65 3.98 18.41
C SER A 5 11.88 3.39 19.82
N VAL A 6 10.81 2.87 20.42
CA VAL A 6 10.81 2.08 21.66
C VAL A 6 10.20 0.71 21.40
N LYS A 7 10.54 -0.25 22.25
CA LYS A 7 9.97 -1.60 22.18
C LYS A 7 8.74 -1.69 23.06
N VAL A 8 7.60 -2.08 22.49
CA VAL A 8 6.33 -2.33 23.19
C VAL A 8 5.84 -3.73 22.85
N ASN A 9 4.84 -4.22 23.58
CA ASN A 9 4.21 -5.50 23.26
C ASN A 9 2.93 -5.27 22.47
N CYS A 10 2.67 -6.14 21.50
CA CYS A 10 1.38 -6.22 20.83
C CYS A 10 0.28 -6.55 21.86
N ASP A 11 -0.79 -5.75 21.90
CA ASP A 11 -1.93 -5.93 22.82
C ASP A 11 -2.78 -7.17 22.51
N PHE A 12 -2.47 -7.92 21.44
CA PHE A 12 -3.27 -9.05 20.96
C PHE A 12 -2.55 -10.39 21.08
N CYS A 13 -1.23 -10.42 20.88
CA CYS A 13 -0.42 -11.64 20.91
C CYS A 13 0.84 -11.52 21.77
N GLU A 14 1.03 -10.39 22.45
CA GLU A 14 2.16 -10.09 23.35
C GLU A 14 3.55 -10.07 22.70
N LYS A 15 3.64 -10.26 21.37
CA LYS A 15 4.89 -10.15 20.60
C LYS A 15 5.50 -8.76 20.75
N GLN A 16 6.81 -8.69 20.97
CA GLN A 16 7.53 -7.41 21.03
C GLN A 16 7.62 -6.79 19.63
N ILE A 17 7.28 -5.50 19.54
CA ILE A 17 7.22 -4.70 18.31
C ILE A 17 7.89 -3.33 18.52
N GLU A 18 8.26 -2.68 17.41
CA GLU A 18 8.78 -1.31 17.46
C GLU A 18 7.64 -0.29 17.39
N CYS A 19 7.72 0.76 18.21
CA CYS A 19 6.79 1.86 18.22
C CYS A 19 7.54 3.19 18.26
N PRO A 20 7.24 4.16 17.37
CA PRO A 20 7.73 5.52 17.49
C PRO A 20 7.34 6.12 18.84
N LYS A 21 8.25 6.84 19.49
CA LYS A 21 7.99 7.45 20.81
C LYS A 21 6.77 8.36 20.84
N ASP A 22 6.49 9.07 19.76
CA ASP A 22 5.35 9.98 19.67
C ASP A 22 4.01 9.25 19.54
N MET A 23 4.03 8.00 19.07
CA MET A 23 2.84 7.16 18.97
C MET A 23 2.51 6.43 20.27
N LEU A 24 3.47 6.32 21.18
CA LEU A 24 3.28 5.68 22.49
C LEU A 24 2.19 6.38 23.33
N GLU A 25 2.11 7.71 23.24
CA GLU A 25 1.12 8.50 24.00
C GLU A 25 -0.18 8.75 23.23
N LYS A 26 -0.12 8.73 21.89
CA LYS A 26 -1.27 8.99 21.01
C LYS A 26 -2.12 7.76 20.76
N SER A 27 -1.51 6.59 20.77
CA SER A 27 -2.17 5.33 20.45
C SER A 27 -2.66 4.66 21.72
N LYS A 28 -3.91 4.19 21.72
CA LYS A 28 -4.48 3.46 22.85
C LYS A 28 -4.01 2.00 22.88
N LYS A 29 -3.66 1.45 21.72
CA LYS A 29 -3.18 0.07 21.55
C LYS A 29 -2.08 0.00 20.50
N HIS A 30 -1.29 -1.04 20.57
CA HIS A 30 -0.20 -1.40 19.69
C HIS A 30 -0.43 -2.81 19.17
N MET A 31 -0.31 -3.00 17.87
CA MET A 31 -0.63 -4.25 17.18
C MET A 31 0.54 -4.63 16.28
N CYS A 32 0.89 -5.92 16.25
CA CYS A 32 1.84 -6.40 15.26
C CYS A 32 1.16 -6.57 13.90
N HIS A 33 1.94 -6.47 12.83
CA HIS A 33 1.51 -6.75 11.46
C HIS A 33 0.67 -8.04 11.30
N GLU A 34 1.07 -9.13 11.94
CA GLU A 34 0.37 -10.44 11.82
C GLU A 34 -1.06 -10.36 12.35
N CYS A 35 -1.26 -9.76 13.53
CA CYS A 35 -2.60 -9.57 14.11
C CYS A 35 -3.44 -8.57 13.31
N PHE A 36 -2.82 -7.61 12.63
CA PHE A 36 -3.53 -6.69 11.76
C PHE A 36 -4.08 -7.40 10.52
N LEU A 37 -3.26 -8.20 9.83
CA LEU A 37 -3.72 -8.96 8.66
C LEU A 37 -4.85 -9.92 9.01
N GLU A 38 -4.68 -10.70 10.09
CA GLU A 38 -5.71 -11.65 10.55
C GLU A 38 -7.05 -10.95 10.81
N LYS A 39 -7.02 -9.73 11.36
CA LYS A 39 -8.22 -8.93 11.64
C LYS A 39 -8.79 -8.24 10.42
N ALA A 40 -7.95 -7.82 9.48
CA ALA A 40 -8.38 -7.23 8.21
C ALA A 40 -9.10 -8.27 7.33
N GLU A 41 -8.61 -9.51 7.31
CA GLU A 41 -9.18 -10.60 6.53
C GLU A 41 -10.48 -11.17 7.15
N ASN A 42 -10.54 -11.30 8.47
CA ASN A 42 -11.68 -11.93 9.15
C ASN A 42 -12.78 -10.94 9.59
N GLY A 43 -12.56 -9.64 9.38
CA GLY A 43 -13.42 -8.58 9.91
C GLY A 43 -13.24 -8.42 11.42
N SER A 44 -12.99 -7.20 11.89
CA SER A 44 -12.83 -6.94 13.33
C SER A 44 -13.67 -5.76 13.79
N ASP A 45 -14.25 -5.88 14.98
CA ASP A 45 -14.91 -4.78 15.71
C ASP A 45 -13.91 -3.81 16.36
N VAL A 46 -12.61 -3.93 16.06
CA VAL A 46 -11.59 -3.05 16.64
C VAL A 46 -11.62 -1.73 15.90
N GLU A 47 -11.95 -0.65 16.60
CA GLU A 47 -11.74 0.72 16.08
C GLU A 47 -10.23 0.95 15.85
N LEU A 48 -9.80 0.80 14.60
CA LEU A 48 -8.40 0.94 14.19
C LEU A 48 -7.86 2.37 14.33
N LYS A 49 -8.72 3.35 14.57
CA LYS A 49 -8.35 4.78 14.65
C LYS A 49 -7.35 5.09 15.75
N ASP A 50 -7.29 4.28 16.80
CA ASP A 50 -6.40 4.49 17.95
C ASP A 50 -5.36 3.37 18.11
N VAL A 51 -5.12 2.57 17.07
CA VAL A 51 -4.18 1.43 17.09
C VAL A 51 -2.96 1.76 16.25
N HIS A 52 -1.78 1.79 16.87
CA HIS A 52 -0.52 1.78 16.13
C HIS A 52 -0.22 0.36 15.66
N VAL A 53 0.06 0.19 14.37
CA VAL A 53 0.48 -1.09 13.81
C VAL A 53 1.95 -1.01 13.44
N ASP A 54 2.77 -1.90 14.02
CA ASP A 54 4.16 -2.08 13.59
C ASP A 54 4.16 -2.89 12.29
N PHE A 55 4.34 -2.18 11.18
CA PHE A 55 4.47 -2.75 9.84
C PHE A 55 5.96 -2.79 9.45
N PRO A 56 6.54 -3.98 9.27
CA PRO A 56 7.89 -4.11 8.73
C PRO A 56 7.91 -3.49 7.33
N THR A 57 8.74 -2.46 7.13
CA THR A 57 8.78 -1.71 5.86
C THR A 57 9.12 -2.60 4.67
N GLU A 58 9.94 -3.63 4.89
CA GLU A 58 10.29 -4.63 3.88
C GLU A 58 9.05 -5.44 3.41
N ASN A 59 8.21 -5.88 4.35
CA ASN A 59 6.98 -6.61 4.05
C ASN A 59 5.93 -5.70 3.40
N LEU A 60 5.87 -4.43 3.80
CA LEU A 60 4.94 -3.46 3.21
C LEU A 60 5.27 -3.23 1.73
N ILE A 61 6.54 -3.08 1.38
CA ILE A 61 6.99 -2.89 -0.01
C ILE A 61 6.64 -4.13 -0.83
N GLU A 62 6.96 -5.32 -0.33
CA GLU A 62 6.69 -6.57 -1.03
C GLU A 62 5.18 -6.80 -1.24
N GLN A 63 4.36 -6.62 -0.20
CA GLN A 63 2.91 -6.78 -0.31
C GLN A 63 2.29 -5.74 -1.24
N THR A 64 2.70 -4.47 -1.14
CA THR A 64 2.20 -3.41 -2.02
C THR A 64 2.56 -3.69 -3.48
N ALA A 65 3.80 -4.10 -3.74
CA ALA A 65 4.25 -4.46 -5.08
C ALA A 65 3.49 -5.68 -5.62
N ASN A 66 3.30 -6.73 -4.81
CA ASN A 66 2.57 -7.93 -5.22
C ASN A 66 1.10 -7.63 -5.52
N ASN A 67 0.42 -6.87 -4.67
CA ASN A 67 -0.97 -6.48 -4.90
C ASN A 67 -1.12 -5.66 -6.18
N MET A 68 -0.22 -4.70 -6.40
CA MET A 68 -0.19 -3.91 -7.63
C MET A 68 0.02 -4.78 -8.87
N VAL A 69 0.96 -5.72 -8.83
CA VAL A 69 1.20 -6.65 -9.95
C VAL A 69 -0.02 -7.53 -10.21
N ASN A 70 -0.66 -8.05 -9.16
CA ASN A 70 -1.85 -8.88 -9.30
C ASN A 70 -3.00 -8.10 -9.95
N GLU A 71 -3.25 -6.86 -9.52
CA GLU A 71 -4.25 -5.98 -10.13
C GLU A 71 -3.95 -5.72 -11.62
N MET A 72 -2.68 -5.52 -11.97
CA MET A 72 -2.28 -5.34 -13.37
C MET A 72 -2.50 -6.61 -14.22
N ILE A 73 -2.31 -7.79 -13.64
CA ILE A 73 -2.54 -9.07 -14.32
C ILE A 73 -4.04 -9.36 -14.47
N GLU A 74 -4.84 -9.06 -13.44
CA GLU A 74 -6.26 -9.42 -13.41
C GLU A 74 -7.15 -8.43 -14.16
N GLU A 75 -6.83 -7.14 -14.14
CA GLU A 75 -7.68 -6.10 -14.73
C GLU A 75 -7.07 -5.49 -15.99
N VAL A 76 -5.82 -5.08 -15.92
CA VAL A 76 -5.20 -4.29 -16.99
C VAL A 76 -4.80 -5.17 -18.16
N PHE A 77 -4.14 -6.29 -17.91
CA PHE A 77 -3.68 -7.17 -18.99
C PHE A 77 -4.85 -7.68 -19.86
N PRO A 78 -5.99 -8.14 -19.30
CA PRO A 78 -7.14 -8.53 -20.11
C PRO A 78 -7.72 -7.38 -20.92
N ALA A 79 -7.76 -6.15 -20.36
CA ALA A 79 -8.22 -4.98 -21.09
C ALA A 79 -7.31 -4.68 -22.30
N LEU A 80 -6.00 -4.56 -22.08
CA LEU A 80 -4.99 -4.38 -23.13
C LEU A 80 -5.06 -5.48 -24.19
N TRP A 81 -5.16 -6.73 -23.75
CA TRP A 81 -5.23 -7.88 -24.65
C TRP A 81 -6.49 -7.89 -25.50
N ASN A 82 -7.63 -7.42 -24.97
CA ASN A 82 -8.89 -7.38 -25.71
C ASN A 82 -8.99 -6.19 -26.67
N GLU A 83 -8.42 -5.04 -26.32
CA GLU A 83 -8.44 -3.84 -27.17
C GLU A 83 -7.57 -4.00 -28.42
N ASP A 84 -6.32 -4.45 -28.25
CA ASP A 84 -5.31 -4.49 -29.33
C ASP A 84 -4.99 -5.92 -29.81
N LYS A 85 -5.86 -6.89 -29.51
CA LYS A 85 -5.61 -8.33 -29.70
C LYS A 85 -5.01 -8.71 -31.05
N THR A 86 -5.54 -8.16 -32.13
CA THR A 86 -5.10 -8.49 -33.50
C THR A 86 -3.68 -8.01 -33.74
N LYS A 87 -3.39 -6.76 -33.38
CA LYS A 87 -2.06 -6.15 -33.47
C LYS A 87 -1.04 -6.89 -32.60
N LEU A 88 -1.41 -7.25 -31.37
CA LEU A 88 -0.54 -7.98 -30.44
C LEU A 88 -0.19 -9.39 -30.96
N LYS A 89 -1.10 -10.05 -31.68
CA LYS A 89 -0.86 -11.37 -32.28
C LYS A 89 0.08 -11.33 -33.48
N GLU A 90 0.15 -10.21 -34.17
CA GLU A 90 1.02 -10.02 -35.33
C GLU A 90 2.46 -9.65 -34.94
N MET A 91 2.68 -9.24 -33.70
CA MET A 91 4.01 -8.92 -33.17
C MET A 91 4.91 -10.14 -33.06
N SER A 92 6.21 -9.94 -33.25
CA SER A 92 7.20 -10.95 -32.88
C SER A 92 7.17 -11.18 -31.37
N LYS A 93 7.60 -12.36 -30.90
CA LYS A 93 7.69 -12.65 -29.45
C LYS A 93 8.51 -11.61 -28.70
N LYS A 94 9.56 -11.09 -29.34
CA LYS A 94 10.43 -10.07 -28.76
C LYS A 94 9.70 -8.74 -28.64
N ASP A 95 9.02 -8.30 -29.70
CA ASP A 95 8.30 -7.03 -29.70
C ASP A 95 7.10 -7.05 -28.77
N LEU A 96 6.37 -8.16 -28.73
CA LEU A 96 5.29 -8.38 -27.77
C LEU A 96 5.79 -8.27 -26.33
N ALA A 97 6.96 -8.85 -26.02
CA ALA A 97 7.55 -8.74 -24.69
C ALA A 97 7.93 -7.29 -24.33
N TYR A 98 8.49 -6.52 -25.27
CA TYR A 98 8.79 -5.10 -25.06
C TYR A 98 7.52 -4.26 -24.86
N GLU A 99 6.49 -4.48 -25.69
CA GLU A 99 5.23 -3.75 -25.60
C GLU A 99 4.54 -4.00 -24.25
N MET A 100 4.41 -5.27 -23.85
CA MET A 100 3.76 -5.63 -22.58
C MET A 100 4.56 -5.13 -21.38
N PHE A 101 5.89 -5.23 -21.42
CA PHE A 101 6.74 -4.68 -20.36
C PHE A 101 6.63 -3.15 -20.27
N GLY A 102 6.64 -2.46 -21.41
CA GLY A 102 6.51 -1.00 -21.48
C GLY A 102 5.16 -0.51 -20.95
N ALA A 103 4.07 -1.18 -21.34
CA ALA A 103 2.74 -0.90 -20.82
C ALA A 103 2.67 -1.10 -19.31
N GLY A 104 3.23 -2.20 -18.81
CA GLY A 104 3.31 -2.47 -17.38
C GLY A 104 4.12 -1.40 -16.62
N ALA A 105 5.30 -1.04 -17.11
CA ALA A 105 6.15 -0.02 -16.48
C ALA A 105 5.47 1.36 -16.47
N TYR A 106 4.84 1.76 -17.58
CA TYR A 106 4.11 3.02 -17.68
C TYR A 106 2.98 3.11 -16.65
N LEU A 107 2.16 2.07 -16.57
CA LEU A 107 1.06 2.03 -15.62
C LEU A 107 1.55 2.08 -14.19
N ALA A 108 2.59 1.30 -13.85
CA ALA A 108 3.15 1.30 -12.51
C ALA A 108 3.64 2.69 -12.09
N LEU A 109 4.41 3.35 -12.96
CA LEU A 109 4.89 4.72 -12.74
C LEU A 109 3.72 5.72 -12.63
N SER A 110 2.73 5.63 -13.51
CA SER A 110 1.59 6.55 -13.52
C SER A 110 0.71 6.42 -12.27
N SER A 111 0.48 5.20 -11.80
CA SER A 111 -0.28 4.93 -10.57
C SER A 111 0.51 5.41 -9.35
N PHE A 112 1.82 5.17 -9.30
CA PHE A 112 2.68 5.70 -8.25
C PHE A 112 2.64 7.24 -8.19
N MET A 113 2.75 7.91 -9.35
CA MET A 113 2.65 9.37 -9.42
C MET A 113 1.28 9.90 -8.98
N LYS A 114 0.18 9.22 -9.33
CA LYS A 114 -1.17 9.59 -8.90
C LYS A 114 -1.34 9.48 -7.39
N LEU A 115 -0.87 8.38 -6.79
CA LEU A 115 -0.91 8.19 -5.34
C LEU A 115 -0.20 9.33 -4.60
N GLN A 116 1.02 9.67 -5.03
CA GLN A 116 1.77 10.79 -4.44
C GLN A 116 1.05 12.15 -4.62
N HIS A 117 0.37 12.36 -5.75
CA HIS A 117 -0.34 13.60 -6.00
C HIS A 117 -1.63 13.72 -5.17
N GLU A 118 -2.39 12.63 -5.03
CA GLU A 118 -3.64 12.60 -4.27
C GLU A 118 -3.42 12.74 -2.76
N GLU A 119 -2.35 12.15 -2.21
CA GLU A 119 -1.96 12.33 -0.81
C GLU A 119 -1.60 13.80 -0.52
N GLY A 120 -0.81 14.44 -1.38
CA GLY A 120 -0.49 15.87 -1.26
C GLY A 120 -1.70 16.80 -1.37
N MET A 121 -2.77 16.40 -2.07
CA MET A 121 -4.01 17.19 -2.19
C MET A 121 -5.00 16.98 -1.03
N LYS A 122 -4.94 15.86 -0.30
CA LYS A 122 -5.77 15.63 0.88
C LYS A 122 -5.31 16.48 2.06
N ASP A 123 -4.00 16.56 2.29
CA ASP A 123 -3.40 17.41 3.33
C ASP A 123 -3.75 18.90 3.12
N ASP A 124 -3.75 19.35 1.86
CA ASP A 124 -4.03 20.75 1.51
C ASP A 124 -5.53 21.12 1.64
N LYS A 125 -6.44 20.14 1.48
CA LYS A 125 -7.88 20.34 1.70
C LYS A 125 -8.26 20.32 3.19
N GLU A 126 -7.58 19.53 4.01
CA GLU A 126 -7.78 19.53 5.46
C GLU A 126 -7.17 20.78 6.12
N ALA A 127 -5.99 21.22 5.68
CA ALA A 127 -5.38 22.48 6.12
C ALA A 127 -6.27 23.71 5.80
N LYS A 128 -6.92 23.74 4.63
CA LYS A 128 -7.86 24.82 4.24
C LYS A 128 -9.20 24.77 4.96
N LYS A 129 -9.63 23.62 5.51
CA LYS A 129 -10.82 23.52 6.36
C LYS A 129 -10.53 23.93 7.81
N GLY A 130 -9.32 23.71 8.31
CA GLY A 130 -8.89 24.15 9.64
C GLY A 130 -8.63 25.66 9.78
N LEU A 131 -8.42 26.37 8.66
CA LEU A 131 -8.19 27.82 8.64
C LEU A 131 -9.47 28.68 8.55
N LYS A 132 -10.65 28.06 8.58
CA LYS A 132 -11.94 28.75 8.77
C LYS A 132 -12.41 28.54 10.21
N LEU A 133 -11.76 29.22 11.15
CA LEU A 133 -12.29 29.52 12.48
C LEU A 133 -12.27 31.03 12.66
#